data_AF-A0A6A6EJZ7-F1
#
_entry.id   AF-A0A6A6EJZ7-F1
#
_cell.length_a   1.000
_cell.length_b   1.000
_cell.length_c   1.000
_cell.angle_alpha   90.00
_cell.angle_beta   90.00
_cell.angle_gamma   90.00
#
_symmetry.space_group_name_H-M   'P 1'
#
loop_
_entity.id
_entity.type
_entity.pdbx_description
1 polymer ?
#
loop_
_entity_poly.entity_id
_entity_poly.type
_entity_poly.pdbx_seq_one_letter_code
_entity_poly.pdbx_strand_id
1 'polypeptide(L)' 'MAPHDSATRAQVVALKVFGASNEDIEQQTGIKARTVNSIYDRAIQRGFNPYAEHPIVYNIHVEDAPRSGRP' A
#
# COMPACT_ATOMS: atom_id res chain seq x y z
N MET A 1 1.58 13.68 6.37
CA MET A 1 0.67 13.28 5.28
C MET A 1 -0.54 12.65 5.95
N ALA A 2 -1.77 13.06 5.63
CA ALA A 2 -2.95 12.46 6.25
C ALA A 2 -2.87 10.92 6.08
N PRO A 3 -3.08 10.14 7.14
CA PRO A 3 -2.98 8.69 7.04
C PRO A 3 -4.05 8.20 6.06
N HIS A 4 -3.64 7.69 4.89
CA HIS A 4 -4.55 6.95 4.02
C HIS A 4 -5.06 5.74 4.81
N ASP A 5 -6.36 5.48 4.76
CA ASP A 5 -6.92 4.29 5.43
C ASP A 5 -6.32 2.99 4.85
N SER A 6 -6.47 1.90 5.61
CA SER A 6 -5.93 0.59 5.22
C SER A 6 -6.52 0.09 3.91
N ALA A 7 -7.79 0.40 3.61
CA ALA A 7 -8.48 0.00 2.40
C ALA A 7 -7.85 0.66 1.15
N THR A 8 -7.58 1.96 1.21
CA THR A 8 -6.96 2.72 0.11
C THR A 8 -5.52 2.25 -0.11
N ARG A 9 -4.78 1.94 0.95
CA ARG A 9 -3.44 1.34 0.83
C ARG A 9 -3.50 -0.06 0.22
N ALA A 10 -4.49 -0.88 0.57
CA ALA A 10 -4.69 -2.19 -0.05
C ALA A 10 -5.01 -2.07 -1.54
N GLN A 11 -5.85 -1.11 -1.92
CA GLN A 11 -6.14 -0.81 -3.33
C GLN A 11 -4.88 -0.44 -4.11
N VAL A 12 -4.01 0.42 -3.55
CA VAL A 12 -2.72 0.77 -4.17
C VAL A 12 -1.85 -0.45 -4.41
N VAL A 13 -1.69 -1.33 -3.41
CA VAL A 13 -0.88 -2.55 -3.55
C VAL A 13 -1.46 -3.48 -4.61
N ALA A 14 -2.78 -3.68 -4.60
CA ALA A 14 -3.47 -4.53 -5.58
C ALA A 14 -3.29 -4.00 -7.03
N LEU A 15 -3.44 -2.69 -7.24
CA LEU A 15 -3.25 -2.08 -8.57
C LEU A 15 -1.80 -2.18 -9.05
N LYS A 16 -0.82 -2.02 -8.15
CA LYS A 16 0.60 -2.20 -8.45
C LYS A 16 0.91 -3.61 -8.95
N VAL A 17 0.36 -4.61 -8.27
CA VAL A 17 0.51 -6.03 -8.61
C VAL A 17 -0.19 -6.35 -9.94
N PHE A 18 -1.32 -5.71 -10.20
CA PHE A 18 -2.03 -5.81 -11.47
C PHE A 18 -1.27 -5.16 -12.64
N GLY A 19 -0.20 -4.40 -12.36
CA GLY A 19 0.66 -3.80 -13.38
C GLY A 19 0.30 -2.36 -13.75
N ALA A 20 -0.59 -1.69 -13.00
CA ALA A 20 -0.89 -0.28 -13.23
C ALA A 20 0.33 0.61 -12.98
N SER A 21 0.48 1.66 -13.78
CA SER A 21 1.54 2.65 -13.56
C SER A 21 1.25 3.50 -12.32
N ASN A 22 2.28 4.16 -11.78
CA ASN A 22 2.06 5.07 -10.65
C ASN A 22 1.17 6.26 -11.01
N GLU A 23 1.16 6.67 -12.28
CA GLU A 23 0.35 7.76 -12.81
C GLU A 23 -1.12 7.34 -12.87
N ASP A 24 -1.41 6.13 -13.36
CA ASP A 24 -2.77 5.56 -13.36
C ASP A 24 -3.32 5.44 -11.93
N ILE A 25 -2.49 4.96 -11.00
CA ILE A 25 -2.86 4.82 -9.59
C ILE A 25 -3.10 6.20 -8.97
N GLU A 26 -2.27 7.20 -9.28
CA GLU A 26 -2.47 8.58 -8.81
C GLU A 26 -3.77 9.17 -9.35
N GLN A 27 -4.08 8.96 -10.64
CA GLN A 27 -5.33 9.42 -11.24
C GLN A 27 -6.55 8.75 -10.61
N GLN A 28 -6.47 7.44 -10.32
CA GLN A 28 -7.58 6.66 -9.76
C GLN A 28 -7.83 6.94 -8.27
N THR A 29 -6.77 7.12 -7.49
CA THR A 29 -6.84 7.19 -6.01
C THR A 29 -6.61 8.58 -5.43
N GLY A 30 -6.11 9.52 -6.25
CA GLY A 30 -5.62 10.83 -5.79
C GLY A 30 -4.30 10.78 -5.01
N ILE A 31 -3.70 9.60 -4.83
CA ILE A 31 -2.46 9.42 -4.08
C ILE A 31 -1.27 9.71 -4.99
N LYS A 32 -0.44 10.68 -4.61
CA LYS A 32 0.78 11.03 -5.35
C LYS A 32 1.66 9.81 -5.64
N ALA A 33 2.22 9.72 -6.84
CA ALA A 33 3.10 8.64 -7.28
C ALA A 33 4.23 8.30 -6.29
N ARG A 34 4.82 9.31 -5.63
CA ARG A 34 5.83 9.11 -4.57
C ARG A 34 5.28 8.31 -3.37
N THR A 35 4.03 8.55 -3.02
CA THR A 35 3.33 7.89 -1.91
C THR A 35 2.93 6.48 -2.31
N VAL A 36 2.51 6.26 -3.56
CA VAL A 36 2.24 4.93 -4.11
C VAL A 36 3.44 4.01 -3.89
N ASN A 37 4.64 4.45 -4.30
CA ASN A 37 5.87 3.69 -4.05
C ASN A 37 6.09 3.42 -2.55
N SER A 38 5.96 4.45 -1.72
CA SER A 38 6.18 4.31 -0.27
C SER A 38 5.18 3.36 0.41
N ILE A 39 3.94 3.27 -0.07
CA ILE A 39 2.95 2.30 0.40
C ILE A 39 3.36 0.89 -0.02
N TYR A 40 3.73 0.72 -1.29
CA TYR A 40 4.12 -0.57 -1.85
C TYR A 40 5.38 -1.14 -1.16
N ASP A 41 6.41 -0.31 -0.97
CA ASP A 41 7.63 -0.70 -0.27
C ASP A 41 7.36 -1.12 1.18
N ARG A 42 6.48 -0.40 1.89
CA ARG A 42 6.09 -0.76 3.26
C ARG A 42 5.33 -2.08 3.32
N ALA A 43 4.47 -2.37 2.33
CA ALA A 43 3.78 -3.66 2.26
C ALA A 43 4.81 -4.79 2.14
N ILE A 44 5.82 -4.65 1.26
CA ILE A 44 6.91 -5.62 1.10
C ILE A 44 7.71 -5.78 2.41
N GLN A 45 8.06 -4.67 3.07
CA GLN A 45 8.76 -4.70 4.36
C GLN A 45 7.97 -5.44 5.46
N ARG A 46 6.64 -5.52 5.32
CA ARG A 46 5.72 -6.23 6.24
C ARG A 46 5.40 -7.65 5.81
N GLY A 47 6.13 -8.19 4.83
CA GLY A 47 6.01 -9.59 4.41
C GLY A 47 5.11 -9.82 3.21
N PHE A 48 4.59 -8.78 2.56
CA PHE A 48 3.89 -8.95 1.29
C PHE A 48 4.85 -9.46 0.20
N ASN A 49 4.52 -10.58 -0.44
CA ASN A 49 5.29 -11.13 -1.55
C ASN A 49 4.55 -10.89 -2.89
N PRO A 50 5.02 -9.94 -3.73
CA PRO A 50 4.39 -9.67 -5.03
C PRO A 50 4.61 -10.77 -6.08
N TYR A 51 5.56 -11.68 -5.83
CA TYR A 51 5.91 -12.78 -6.75
C TYR A 51 5.29 -14.13 -6.34
N ALA A 52 4.40 -14.14 -5.35
CA ALA A 52 3.64 -15.33 -5.01
C ALA A 52 2.70 -15.73 -6.16
N GLU A 53 2.33 -17.01 -6.25
CA GLU A 53 1.30 -17.49 -7.19
C GLU A 53 -0.01 -16.70 -7.03
N HIS A 54 -0.36 -16.39 -5.77
CA HIS A 54 -1.48 -15.54 -5.41
C HIS A 54 -1.02 -14.44 -4.44
N PRO A 55 -0.69 -13.24 -4.95
CA PRO A 55 -0.24 -12.12 -4.13
C PRO A 55 -1.43 -11.45 -3.40
N ILE A 56 -1.85 -12.06 -2.29
CA ILE A 56 -2.98 -11.60 -1.47
C ILE A 56 -2.51 -10.52 -0.48
N VAL A 57 -3.24 -9.41 -0.41
CA VAL A 57 -3.00 -8.33 0.56
C VAL A 57 -3.81 -8.56 1.82
N TYR A 58 -3.14 -8.72 2.95
CA TYR A 58 -3.75 -8.83 4.28
C TYR A 58 -3.61 -7.53 5.07
N ASN A 59 -4.43 -7.37 6.10
CA ASN A 59 -4.40 -6.24 7.03
C ASN A 59 -2.99 -5.93 7.54
N ILE A 60 -2.21 -6.96 7.90
CA ILE A 60 -0.84 -6.81 8.40
C ILE A 60 0.11 -6.06 7.44
N HIS A 61 -0.19 -6.05 6.14
CA HIS A 61 0.64 -5.35 5.15
C HIS A 61 0.32 -3.84 5.12
N VAL A 62 -0.92 -3.46 5.41
CA VAL A 62 -1.47 -2.12 5.12
C VAL A 62 -1.99 -1.36 6.35
N GLU A 63 -2.13 -2.00 7.50
CA GLU A 63 -2.49 -1.31 8.75
C GLU A 63 -1.29 -0.56 9.32
N ASP A 64 -1.51 0.60 9.91
CA ASP A 64 -0.41 1.28 10.59
C ASP A 64 -0.02 0.49 11.84
N ALA A 65 1.29 0.45 12.14
CA ALA A 65 1.71 -0.09 13.43
C ALA A 65 1.03 0.73 14.53
N PRO A 66 0.65 0.11 15.67
CA PRO A 66 0.16 0.83 16.82
C PRO A 66 1.11 2.00 17.08
N ARG A 67 0.59 3.23 17.03
CA ARG A 67 1.42 4.40 17.35
C ARG A 67 1.83 4.24 18.80
N SER A 68 3.11 3.99 19.05
CA SER A 68 3.69 4.05 20.38
C SER A 68 3.74 5.51 20.83
N GLY A 69 2.56 6.07 21.12
CA GLY A 69 2.40 7.36 21.76
C GLY A 69 2.47 7.19 23.27
N ARG A 70 3.26 8.05 23.93
CA ARG A 70 3.22 8.27 25.38
C ARG A 70 1.79 8.73 25.77
N PRO A 71 1.24 8.28 26.92
CA PRO A 71 -0.10 8.64 27.38
C PRO A 71 -0.33 10.14 27.51
#